data_AF-A0A077QIF0-F1
#
_entry.id   AF-A0A077QIF0-F1
#
_cell.length_a   1.000
_cell.length_b   1.000
_cell.length_c   1.000
_cell.angle_alpha   90.00
_cell.angle_beta   90.00
_cell.angle_gamma   90.00
#
_symmetry.space_group_name_H-M   'P 1'
#
loop_
_entity.id
_entity.type
_entity.pdbx_description
1 polymer ?
#
loop_
_entity_poly.entity_id
_entity_poly.type
_entity_poly.pdbx_seq_one_letter_code
_entity_poly.pdbx_strand_id
1 'polypeptide(L)'
;MTELNFEAIGRCKVLREKIEALHTRRHQCVYKLRDETSRLTFSDGHLIPEIAEFDRDLMQSQMKDIALVDSDLMHTVHEFNIWCQEAGEPSIKLNPSTKKELEKLKPLPFGGFPGSALLRR
;
A
#
# COMPACT_ATOMS: atom_id res chain seq x y z
N MET A 1 -20.09 -33.09 -19.04
CA MET A 1 -19.97 -31.63 -19.19
C MET A 1 -20.21 -31.05 -17.82
N THR A 2 -19.24 -30.38 -17.21
CA THR A 2 -19.48 -29.63 -15.98
C THR A 2 -20.42 -28.48 -16.32
N GLU A 3 -21.60 -28.44 -15.72
CA GLU A 3 -22.51 -27.30 -15.84
C GLU A 3 -21.77 -26.03 -15.43
N LEU A 4 -21.91 -24.98 -16.24
CA LEU A 4 -21.38 -23.67 -15.94
C LEU A 4 -22.12 -23.09 -14.73
N ASN A 5 -21.40 -22.82 -13.65
CA ASN A 5 -21.97 -22.14 -12.49
C ASN A 5 -22.04 -20.63 -12.76
N PHE A 6 -23.16 -20.16 -13.32
CA PHE A 6 -23.38 -18.75 -13.65
C PHE A 6 -23.37 -17.82 -12.43
N GLU A 7 -23.73 -18.31 -11.25
CA GLU A 7 -23.67 -17.54 -10.01
C GLU A 7 -22.22 -17.29 -9.59
N ALA A 8 -21.38 -18.33 -9.63
CA ALA A 8 -19.95 -18.22 -9.35
C ALA A 8 -19.28 -17.25 -10.33
N ILE A 9 -19.59 -17.34 -11.64
CA ILE A 9 -19.08 -16.40 -12.66
C ILE A 9 -19.50 -14.96 -12.34
N GLY A 10 -20.78 -14.74 -11.99
CA GLY A 10 -21.29 -13.43 -11.61
C GLY A 10 -20.59 -12.86 -10.37
N ARG A 11 -20.39 -13.67 -9.32
CA ARG A 11 -19.65 -13.27 -8.12
C ARG A 11 -18.20 -12.93 -8.43
N CYS A 12 -17.50 -13.77 -9.18
CA CYS A 12 -16.12 -13.52 -9.59
C CYS A 12 -15.98 -12.19 -10.33
N LYS A 13 -16.93 -11.84 -11.22
CA LYS A 13 -16.93 -10.55 -11.91
C LYS A 13 -17.02 -9.36 -10.93
N VAL A 14 -18.00 -9.37 -10.03
CA VAL A 14 -18.19 -8.29 -9.04
C VAL A 14 -16.99 -8.18 -8.10
N LEU A 15 -16.46 -9.30 -7.64
CA LEU A 15 -15.30 -9.33 -6.75
C LEU A 15 -14.05 -8.80 -7.45
N ARG A 16 -13.85 -9.09 -8.74
CA ARG A 16 -12.75 -8.56 -9.54
C ARG A 16 -12.83 -7.04 -9.66
N GLU A 17 -14.01 -6.49 -9.97
CA GLU A 17 -14.21 -5.04 -10.01
C GLU A 17 -13.91 -4.38 -8.65
N LYS A 18 -14.31 -5.02 -7.55
CA LYS A 18 -14.01 -4.57 -6.19
C LYS A 18 -12.51 -4.63 -5.87
N ILE A 19 -11.80 -5.67 -6.29
CA ILE A 19 -10.35 -5.82 -6.12
C ILE A 19 -9.60 -4.67 -6.82
N GLU A 20 -9.96 -4.35 -8.07
CA GLU A 20 -9.36 -3.23 -8.82
C GLU A 20 -9.61 -1.87 -8.13
N ALA A 21 -10.83 -1.66 -7.63
CA ALA A 21 -11.16 -0.45 -6.87
C ALA A 21 -10.33 -0.35 -5.58
N LEU A 22 -10.15 -1.46 -4.86
CA LEU A 22 -9.33 -1.52 -3.65
C LEU A 22 -7.84 -1.30 -3.95
N HIS A 23 -7.31 -1.83 -5.05
CA HIS A 23 -5.94 -1.53 -5.49
C HIS A 23 -5.74 -0.04 -5.77
N THR A 24 -6.70 0.59 -6.47
CA THR A 24 -6.69 2.03 -6.76
C THR A 24 -6.73 2.83 -5.46
N ARG A 25 -7.61 2.46 -4.52
CA ARG A 25 -7.73 3.12 -3.21
C ARG A 25 -6.45 2.97 -2.38
N ARG A 26 -5.84 1.78 -2.35
CA ARG A 26 -4.57 1.54 -1.65
C ARG A 26 -3.48 2.43 -2.22
N HIS A 27 -3.40 2.52 -3.54
CA HIS A 27 -2.44 3.40 -4.22
C HIS A 27 -2.64 4.85 -3.78
N GLN A 28 -3.86 5.36 -3.79
CA GLN A 28 -4.15 6.73 -3.31
C GLN A 28 -3.73 6.96 -1.86
N CYS A 29 -3.98 6.02 -0.94
CA CYS A 29 -3.56 6.11 0.45
C CYS A 29 -2.03 6.16 0.59
N VAL A 30 -1.31 5.30 -0.14
CA VAL A 30 0.15 5.29 -0.16
C VAL A 30 0.72 6.60 -0.74
N TYR A 31 0.10 7.15 -1.78
CA TYR A 31 0.52 8.42 -2.36
C TYR A 31 0.35 9.58 -1.38
N LYS A 32 -0.75 9.64 -0.63
CA LYS A 32 -0.95 10.65 0.42
C LYS A 32 0.15 10.56 1.49
N LEU A 33 0.45 9.35 1.98
CA LEU A 33 1.53 9.16 2.95
C LEU A 33 2.89 9.57 2.41
N ARG A 34 3.17 9.25 1.14
CA ARG A 34 4.40 9.64 0.46
C ARG A 34 4.50 11.15 0.27
N ASP A 35 3.40 11.83 -0.08
CA ASP A 35 3.36 13.27 -0.26
C ASP A 35 3.68 13.99 1.06
N GLU A 36 3.04 13.57 2.15
CA GLU A 36 3.34 14.09 3.49
C GLU A 36 4.80 13.84 3.91
N THR A 37 5.31 12.64 3.63
CA THR A 37 6.74 12.35 3.88
C THR A 37 7.66 13.23 3.02
N SER A 38 7.29 13.51 1.78
CA SER A 38 8.05 14.37 0.88
C SER A 38 8.09 15.82 1.39
N ARG A 39 6.96 16.33 1.90
CA ARG A 39 6.90 17.66 2.55
C ARG A 39 7.89 17.81 3.70
N LEU A 40 8.14 16.74 4.46
CA LEU A 40 9.08 16.72 5.58
C LEU A 40 10.55 16.54 5.15
N THR A 41 10.80 16.08 3.92
CA THR A 41 12.14 15.66 3.45
C THR A 41 12.68 16.50 2.29
N PHE A 42 11.89 17.41 1.71
CA PHE A 42 12.32 18.21 0.56
C PHE A 42 13.55 19.07 0.89
N SER A 43 14.66 18.72 0.23
CA SER A 43 16.00 19.30 0.34
C SER A 43 16.55 19.67 -1.05
N ASP A 44 15.71 20.14 -1.97
CA ASP A 44 16.09 20.42 -3.36
C ASP A 44 16.16 21.93 -3.63
N GLY A 45 17.11 22.59 -2.95
CA GLY A 45 17.52 23.97 -3.24
C GLY A 45 16.62 25.10 -2.74
N HIS A 46 15.44 24.78 -2.19
CA HIS A 46 14.59 25.76 -1.51
C HIS A 46 14.31 25.36 -0.07
N LEU A 47 14.39 26.38 0.78
CA LEU A 47 14.30 26.38 2.24
C LEU A 47 13.43 25.24 2.78
N ILE A 48 14.08 24.29 3.46
CA ILE A 48 13.38 23.52 4.50
C ILE A 48 12.71 24.57 5.38
N PRO A 49 11.38 24.52 5.61
CA PRO A 49 10.76 25.40 6.58
C PRO A 49 11.57 25.28 7.86
N GLU A 50 12.03 26.40 8.40
CA GLU A 50 12.96 26.44 9.55
C GLU A 50 12.47 25.57 10.73
N ILE A 51 11.15 25.31 10.76
CA ILE A 51 10.50 24.26 11.53
C ILE A 51 9.47 23.55 10.62
N ALA A 52 9.77 22.35 10.11
CA ALA A 52 8.75 21.48 9.54
C ALA A 52 7.95 20.82 10.67
N GLU A 53 6.66 21.16 10.79
CA GLU A 53 5.81 20.58 11.82
C GLU A 53 5.38 19.15 11.41
N PHE A 54 5.80 18.17 12.22
CA PHE A 54 5.44 16.78 12.03
C PHE A 54 4.10 16.46 12.70
N ASP A 55 3.06 16.32 11.90
CA ASP A 55 1.74 15.90 12.38
C ASP A 55 1.70 14.36 12.57
N ARG A 56 1.91 13.93 13.81
CA ARG A 56 1.85 12.51 14.19
C ARG A 56 0.47 11.88 13.97
N ASP A 57 -0.59 12.62 14.27
CA ASP A 57 -1.95 12.08 14.25
C ASP A 57 -2.41 11.87 12.80
N LEU A 58 -2.06 12.80 11.90
CA LEU A 58 -2.25 12.64 10.46
C LEU A 58 -1.51 11.43 9.91
N MET A 59 -0.22 11.26 10.25
CA MET A 59 0.58 10.11 9.82
C MET A 59 -0.02 8.80 10.30
N GLN A 60 -0.41 8.73 11.58
CA GLN A 60 -1.01 7.54 12.14
C GLN A 60 -2.36 7.23 11.48
N SER A 61 -3.18 8.24 11.19
CA SER A 61 -4.45 8.08 10.48
C SER A 61 -4.24 7.52 9.08
N GLN A 62 -3.28 8.06 8.32
CA GLN A 62 -2.99 7.60 6.96
C GLN A 62 -2.46 6.15 6.94
N MET A 63 -1.63 5.77 7.92
CA MET A 63 -1.19 4.38 8.07
C MET A 63 -2.34 3.43 8.41
N LYS A 64 -3.28 3.86 9.26
CA LYS A 64 -4.50 3.08 9.56
C LYS A 64 -5.36 2.89 8.31
N ASP A 65 -5.52 3.93 7.50
CA ASP A 65 -6.29 3.84 6.24
C ASP A 65 -5.68 2.82 5.28
N ILE A 66 -4.34 2.79 5.14
CA ILE A 66 -3.65 1.78 4.33
C ILE A 66 -3.94 0.37 4.87
N ALA A 67 -3.79 0.17 6.18
CA ALA A 67 -4.03 -1.13 6.81
C ALA A 67 -5.47 -1.62 6.63
N LEU A 68 -6.45 -0.73 6.72
CA LEU A 68 -7.86 -1.06 6.48
C LEU A 68 -8.09 -1.49 5.02
N VAL A 69 -7.56 -0.74 4.06
CA VAL A 69 -7.71 -1.09 2.63
C VAL A 69 -6.99 -2.40 2.30
N ASP A 70 -5.83 -2.65 2.88
CA ASP A 70 -5.11 -3.92 2.71
C ASP A 70 -5.89 -5.11 3.29
N SER A 71 -6.52 -4.92 4.46
CA SER A 71 -7.41 -5.91 5.06
C SER A 71 -8.60 -6.23 4.17
N ASP A 72 -9.28 -5.19 3.65
CA ASP A 72 -10.42 -5.36 2.74
C ASP A 72 -10.02 -6.05 1.43
N LEU A 73 -8.84 -5.73 0.91
CA LEU A 73 -8.28 -6.36 -0.28
C LEU A 73 -7.99 -7.85 -0.04
N MET A 74 -7.33 -8.18 1.08
CA MET A 74 -7.05 -9.57 1.45
C MET A 74 -8.34 -10.38 1.61
N HIS A 75 -9.35 -9.82 2.28
CA HIS A 75 -10.66 -10.47 2.42
C HIS A 75 -11.34 -10.69 1.07
N THR A 76 -11.38 -9.67 0.21
CA THR A 76 -12.04 -9.74 -1.10
C THR A 76 -11.34 -10.73 -2.04
N VAL A 77 -10.00 -10.78 -2.02
CA VAL A 77 -9.24 -11.79 -2.79
C VAL A 77 -9.49 -13.20 -2.26
N HIS A 78 -9.56 -13.37 -0.93
CA HIS A 78 -9.89 -14.67 -0.34
C HIS A 78 -11.28 -15.15 -0.80
N GLU A 79 -12.28 -14.27 -0.75
CA GLU A 79 -13.63 -14.56 -1.23
C GLU A 79 -13.64 -14.91 -2.73
N PHE A 80 -12.92 -14.15 -3.56
CA PHE A 80 -12.77 -14.46 -4.98
C PHE A 80 -12.19 -15.86 -5.20
N ASN A 81 -11.16 -16.23 -4.44
CA ASN A 81 -10.48 -17.53 -4.58
C ASN A 81 -11.35 -18.72 -4.15
N ILE A 82 -12.37 -18.50 -3.32
CA ILE A 82 -13.36 -19.53 -2.99
C ILE A 82 -14.26 -19.78 -4.21
N TRP A 83 -14.76 -18.73 -4.85
CA TRP A 83 -15.70 -18.83 -5.98
C TRP A 83 -15.03 -19.19 -7.31
N CYS A 84 -13.75 -18.88 -7.50
CA CYS A 84 -13.08 -19.01 -8.79
C CYS A 84 -13.02 -20.47 -9.29
N GLN A 85 -12.94 -21.45 -8.37
CA GLN A 85 -12.94 -22.87 -8.74
C GLN A 85 -14.26 -23.28 -9.40
N GLU A 86 -15.39 -22.80 -8.88
CA GLU A 86 -16.72 -23.07 -9.43
C GLU A 86 -16.98 -22.27 -10.72
N ALA A 87 -16.37 -21.09 -10.84
CA ALA A 87 -16.44 -20.27 -12.06
C ALA A 87 -15.52 -20.75 -13.19
N GLY A 88 -14.60 -21.70 -12.92
CA GLY A 88 -13.57 -22.11 -13.87
C GLY A 88 -12.49 -21.04 -14.11
N GLU A 89 -12.33 -20.10 -13.18
CA GLU A 89 -11.34 -19.01 -13.23
C GLU A 89 -10.11 -19.32 -12.38
N PRO A 90 -8.91 -18.82 -12.76
CA PRO A 90 -7.70 -19.00 -11.96
C PRO A 90 -7.76 -18.16 -10.68
N SER A 91 -7.21 -18.72 -9.59
CA SER A 91 -7.09 -18.01 -8.32
C SER A 91 -6.05 -16.88 -8.38
N ILE A 92 -6.31 -15.82 -7.62
CA ILE A 92 -5.42 -14.67 -7.47
C ILE A 92 -4.44 -14.95 -6.34
N LYS A 93 -3.15 -14.79 -6.64
CA LYS A 93 -2.07 -14.82 -5.63
C LYS A 93 -1.65 -13.39 -5.33
N LEU A 94 -1.88 -12.96 -4.09
CA LEU A 94 -1.25 -11.74 -3.58
C LEU A 94 0.23 -12.03 -3.40
N ASN A 95 1.08 -11.50 -4.28
CA ASN A 95 2.51 -11.55 -4.03
C ASN A 95 2.84 -10.56 -2.92
N PRO A 96 3.29 -11.00 -1.74
CA PRO A 96 4.00 -10.09 -0.85
C PRO A 96 5.22 -9.63 -1.66
N SER A 97 5.39 -8.31 -1.80
CA SER A 97 6.48 -7.70 -2.56
C SER A 97 7.76 -8.51 -2.38
N THR A 98 8.20 -9.17 -3.45
CA THR A 98 9.42 -9.97 -3.39
C THR A 98 10.54 -9.06 -2.87
N LYS A 99 11.42 -9.58 -2.00
CA LYS A 99 12.55 -8.80 -1.45
C LYS A 99 13.31 -8.00 -2.52
N LYS A 100 13.36 -8.51 -3.77
CA LYS A 100 13.89 -7.82 -4.95
C LYS A 100 13.22 -6.48 -5.31
N GLU A 101 11.94 -6.27 -5.04
CA GLU A 101 11.29 -4.96 -5.26
C GLU A 101 11.53 -4.00 -4.10
N LEU A 102 11.59 -4.50 -2.86
CA LEU A 102 12.04 -3.70 -1.71
C LEU A 102 13.52 -3.29 -1.83
N GLU A 103 14.37 -4.14 -2.41
CA GLU A 103 15.79 -3.82 -2.68
C GLU A 103 15.96 -2.78 -3.81
N LYS A 104 14.97 -2.63 -4.70
CA LYS A 104 14.95 -1.60 -5.76
C LYS A 104 14.47 -0.24 -5.27
N LEU A 105 13.73 -0.20 -4.16
CA LEU A 105 13.48 1.02 -3.43
C LEU A 105 14.81 1.44 -2.79
N LYS A 106 15.58 2.26 -3.52
CA LYS A 106 16.78 2.89 -2.97
C LYS A 106 16.39 3.51 -1.63
N PRO A 107 17.12 3.23 -0.53
CA PRO A 107 16.89 3.95 0.71
C PRO A 107 16.97 5.45 0.39
N LEU A 108 15.98 6.21 0.86
CA LEU A 108 16.06 7.66 0.82
C LEU A 108 17.40 8.05 1.45
N PRO A 109 18.14 9.00 0.85
CA PRO A 109 19.44 9.39 1.36
C PRO A 109 19.21 10.12 2.69
N PHE A 110 19.16 9.38 3.79
CA PHE A 110 19.46 9.92 5.10
C PHE A 110 20.98 10.17 5.13
N GLY A 111 21.40 11.19 4.37
CA GLY A 111 22.70 11.83 4.53
C GLY A 111 22.80 12.33 5.96
N GLY A 112 23.93 12.03 6.60
CA GLY A 112 24.11 12.09 8.04
C GLY A 112 23.53 13.33 8.72
N PHE A 113 22.77 13.08 9.79
CA PHE A 113 22.52 14.08 10.82
C PHE A 113 23.87 14.58 11.36
N PRO A 114 24.22 15.88 11.20
CA PRO A 114 25.35 16.46 11.90
C PRO A 114 24.90 16.73 13.33
N GLY A 115 24.97 15.71 14.20
CA GLY A 115 24.50 15.87 15.58
C GLY A 115 24.94 14.82 16.59
N SER A 116 25.53 13.70 16.18
CA SER A 116 25.86 12.60 17.12
C SER A 116 27.29 12.65 17.71
N ALA A 117 28.03 13.75 17.53
CA ALA A 117 29.39 13.89 18.05
C ALA A 117 29.51 14.62 19.40
N LEU A 118 28.40 14.88 20.11
CA LEU A 118 28.44 15.46 21.46
C LEU A 118 27.60 14.62 22.41
N LEU A 119 28.12 13.45 22.79
CA LEU A 119 27.82 12.74 24.04
C LEU A 119 28.73 11.51 24.16
N ARG A 120 30.03 11.76 24.37
CA ARG A 120 30.85 10.88 25.19
C ARG A 120 31.66 11.76 26.14
N ARG A 121 31.42 11.54 27.43
CA ARG A 121 32.24 12.01 28.54
C ARG A 121 33.67 11.50 28.39
#